data_AF-A0A379TLA1-F1
#
_entry.id   AF-A0A379TLA1-F1
#
_cell.length_a   1.000
_cell.length_b   1.000
_cell.length_c   1.000
_cell.angle_alpha   90.00
_cell.angle_beta   90.00
_cell.angle_gamma   90.00
#
_symmetry.space_group_name_H-M   'P 1'
#
loop_
_entity.id
_entity.type
_entity.pdbx_description
1 polymer ?
#
loop_
_entity_poly.entity_id
_entity_poly.type
_entity_poly.pdbx_seq_one_letter_code
_entity_poly.pdbx_strand_id
1 'polypeptide(L)'
;MTLKYRIKRLKNKDGIRSCIIINESNGLPLVYPNLYMSVISRTNSYSFSTMEAIANALLLFERYNADMNVGVFDMVNSDIEKLVSNKGYLFGLMNALSYRNDLENVTSILKKQHVSKRTLYFKIMTIENYVKWFFDNIAINNIDSSRYETISRAFDFIKPRIENGKNYNIESESKSLTNEQVITLTDMVSVKSKINPFSEHVRFRNNLIIEILLETGIRGGELLNIKLVDFDYVHKSLCIVRRPDDQNEPRLRQPLVKT
;
A
#
# COMPACT_ATOMS: atom_id res chain seq x y z
N MET A 1 -21.60 -13.51 12.69
CA MET A 1 -20.52 -12.70 13.29
C MET A 1 -19.55 -12.38 12.16
N THR A 2 -19.53 -11.15 11.64
CA THR A 2 -18.69 -10.81 10.48
C THR A 2 -17.22 -10.93 10.89
N LEU A 3 -16.49 -11.86 10.27
CA LEU A 3 -15.06 -12.03 10.53
C LEU A 3 -14.34 -10.73 10.18
N LYS A 4 -13.79 -10.07 11.20
CA LYS A 4 -12.98 -8.87 11.00
C LYS A 4 -11.51 -9.25 11.04
N TYR A 5 -10.81 -8.98 9.95
CA TYR A 5 -9.37 -9.15 9.84
C TYR A 5 -8.68 -7.78 9.84
N ARG A 6 -7.45 -7.70 10.37
CA ARG A 6 -6.60 -6.50 10.28
C ARG A 6 -5.11 -6.81 10.16
N ILE A 7 -4.36 -5.83 9.71
CA ILE A 7 -2.90 -5.86 9.75
C ILE A 7 -2.42 -5.39 11.11
N LYS A 8 -1.59 -6.21 11.76
CA LYS A 8 -0.81 -5.85 12.95
C LYS A 8 0.63 -5.60 12.51
N ARG A 9 1.13 -4.39 12.79
CA ARG A 9 2.50 -3.96 12.52
C ARG A 9 3.37 -4.27 13.75
N LEU A 10 4.61 -4.67 13.50
CA LEU A 10 5.56 -5.10 14.51
C LEU A 10 6.91 -4.43 14.25
N LYS A 11 7.66 -4.19 15.33
CA LYS A 11 9.06 -3.77 15.30
C LYS A 11 9.81 -4.68 16.27
N ASN A 12 10.88 -5.33 15.81
CA ASN A 12 11.72 -6.15 16.67
C ASN A 12 12.74 -5.28 17.44
N LYS A 13 13.55 -5.90 18.32
CA LYS A 13 14.58 -5.20 19.08
C LYS A 13 15.66 -4.57 18.20
N ASP A 14 15.94 -5.17 17.05
CA ASP A 14 16.96 -4.71 16.11
C ASP A 14 16.50 -3.55 15.22
N GLY A 15 15.25 -3.12 15.32
CA GLY A 15 14.68 -2.04 14.52
C GLY A 15 13.90 -2.49 13.28
N ILE A 16 13.97 -3.78 12.94
CA ILE A 16 13.33 -4.37 11.76
C ILE A 16 11.81 -4.31 11.91
N ARG A 17 11.16 -3.77 10.88
CA ARG A 17 9.69 -3.64 10.81
C ARG A 17 9.07 -4.77 10.00
N SER A 18 8.02 -5.36 10.54
CA SER A 18 7.25 -6.39 9.86
C SER A 18 5.75 -6.21 10.09
N CYS A 19 4.93 -6.97 9.35
CA CYS A 19 3.50 -6.94 9.53
C CYS A 19 2.92 -8.34 9.32
N ILE A 20 1.83 -8.61 10.03
CA ILE A 20 1.08 -9.87 9.98
C ILE A 20 -0.41 -9.58 9.88
N ILE A 21 -1.16 -10.49 9.29
CA ILE A 21 -2.62 -10.43 9.19
C ILE A 21 -3.22 -11.26 10.31
N ILE A 22 -4.09 -10.66 11.12
CA ILE A 22 -4.72 -11.32 12.27
C ILE A 22 -6.24 -11.25 12.17
N ASN A 23 -6.89 -12.23 12.78
CA ASN A 23 -8.32 -12.18 13.10
C ASN A 23 -8.52 -11.29 14.33
N GLU A 24 -9.37 -10.28 14.23
CA GLU A 24 -9.65 -9.32 15.30
C GLU A 24 -10.35 -9.95 16.48
N SER A 25 -11.20 -10.97 16.24
CA SER A 25 -12.03 -11.56 17.29
C SER A 25 -11.23 -12.37 18.31
N ASN A 26 -10.19 -13.08 17.86
CA ASN A 26 -9.36 -13.94 18.72
C ASN A 26 -7.88 -13.51 18.78
N GLY A 27 -7.48 -12.51 18.00
CA GLY A 27 -6.10 -12.01 17.92
C GLY A 27 -5.12 -12.95 17.21
N LEU A 28 -5.59 -14.08 16.67
CA LEU A 28 -4.73 -15.10 16.07
C LEU A 28 -4.30 -14.73 14.65
N PRO A 29 -3.05 -15.01 14.26
CA PRO A 29 -2.59 -14.85 12.88
C PRO A 29 -3.30 -15.79 11.92
N LEU A 30 -3.62 -15.31 10.72
CA LEU A 30 -4.06 -16.19 9.63
C LEU A 30 -2.89 -17.03 9.14
N VAL A 31 -3.05 -18.36 9.12
CA VAL A 31 -1.94 -19.29 8.90
C VAL A 31 -1.32 -19.10 7.51
N TYR A 32 -2.09 -19.32 6.44
CA TYR A 32 -1.55 -19.34 5.07
C TYR A 32 -1.10 -17.98 4.55
N PRO A 33 -1.84 -16.87 4.75
CA PRO A 33 -1.37 -15.55 4.33
C PRO A 33 -0.06 -15.15 5.02
N ASN A 34 0.08 -15.42 6.33
CA ASN A 34 1.32 -15.08 7.04
C ASN A 34 2.48 -16.00 6.69
N LEU A 35 2.20 -17.28 6.38
CA LEU A 35 3.23 -18.19 5.88
C LEU A 35 3.78 -17.70 4.53
N TYR A 36 2.91 -17.36 3.58
CA TYR A 36 3.31 -16.76 2.30
C TYR A 36 4.12 -15.47 2.50
N MET A 37 3.64 -14.56 3.36
CA MET A 37 4.35 -13.34 3.73
C MET A 37 5.76 -13.62 4.25
N SER A 38 5.94 -14.68 5.05
CA SER A 38 7.24 -15.08 5.58
C SER A 38 8.17 -15.63 4.48
N VAL A 39 7.64 -16.33 3.47
CA VAL A 39 8.41 -16.83 2.32
C VAL A 39 8.90 -15.65 1.49
N ILE A 40 7.99 -14.79 1.05
CA ILE A 40 8.35 -13.65 0.18
C ILE A 40 9.26 -12.64 0.90
N SER A 41 9.18 -12.52 2.22
CA SER A 41 10.08 -11.65 2.99
C SER A 41 11.54 -12.11 2.98
N ARG A 42 11.77 -13.42 2.80
CA ARG A 42 13.11 -14.01 2.75
C ARG A 42 13.65 -14.07 1.34
N THR A 43 12.78 -14.39 0.37
CA THR A 43 13.19 -14.55 -1.02
C THR A 43 13.31 -13.21 -1.74
N ASN A 44 12.54 -12.20 -1.33
CA ASN A 44 12.53 -10.89 -1.94
C ASN A 44 12.98 -9.84 -0.93
N SER A 45 13.95 -9.01 -1.32
CA SER A 45 14.42 -7.86 -0.53
C SER A 45 13.43 -6.68 -0.58
N TYR A 46 12.15 -6.93 -0.29
CA TYR A 46 11.10 -5.92 -0.36
C TYR A 46 11.19 -4.92 0.80
N SER A 47 10.92 -3.65 0.49
CA SER A 47 10.74 -2.64 1.53
C SER A 47 9.53 -2.96 2.43
N PHE A 48 9.55 -2.48 3.67
CA PHE A 48 8.42 -2.61 4.57
C PHE A 48 7.11 -2.07 3.97
N SER A 49 7.17 -0.95 3.23
CA SER A 49 5.99 -0.38 2.56
C SER A 49 5.40 -1.31 1.49
N THR A 50 6.26 -2.03 0.77
CA THR A 50 5.84 -3.04 -0.22
C THR A 50 5.20 -4.23 0.48
N MET A 51 5.84 -4.74 1.54
CA MET A 51 5.30 -5.83 2.36
C MET A 51 3.94 -5.47 2.95
N GLU A 52 3.78 -4.24 3.44
CA GLU A 52 2.49 -3.74 3.92
C GLU A 52 1.44 -3.65 2.80
N ALA A 53 1.82 -3.23 1.59
CA ALA A 53 0.91 -3.20 0.45
C ALA A 53 0.45 -4.62 0.04
N ILE A 54 1.35 -5.60 0.07
CA ILE A 54 1.04 -7.01 -0.16
C ILE A 54 0.08 -7.52 0.92
N ALA A 55 0.39 -7.28 2.20
CA ALA A 55 -0.48 -7.66 3.31
C ALA A 55 -1.88 -7.05 3.19
N ASN A 56 -2.00 -5.82 2.67
CA ASN A 56 -3.31 -5.19 2.43
C ASN A 56 -4.08 -5.88 1.30
N ALA A 57 -3.41 -6.28 0.21
CA ALA A 57 -4.07 -7.03 -0.85
C ALA A 57 -4.60 -8.38 -0.35
N LEU A 58 -3.80 -9.11 0.43
CA LEU A 58 -4.20 -10.37 1.06
C LEU A 58 -5.29 -10.18 2.12
N LEU A 59 -5.24 -9.10 2.91
CA LEU A 59 -6.29 -8.77 3.86
C LEU A 59 -7.65 -8.56 3.15
N LEU A 60 -7.65 -7.83 2.03
CA LEU A 60 -8.86 -7.62 1.23
C LEU A 60 -9.39 -8.93 0.65
N PHE A 61 -8.50 -9.81 0.20
CA PHE A 61 -8.84 -11.14 -0.27
C PHE A 61 -9.51 -11.98 0.82
N GLU A 62 -8.93 -12.02 2.03
CA GLU A 62 -9.49 -12.79 3.15
C GLU A 62 -10.82 -12.22 3.64
N ARG A 63 -11.00 -10.89 3.59
CA ARG A 63 -12.32 -10.28 3.86
C ARG A 63 -13.35 -10.69 2.83
N TYR A 64 -13.00 -10.65 1.54
CA TYR A 64 -13.89 -11.09 0.47
C TYR A 64 -14.25 -12.58 0.59
N ASN A 65 -13.27 -13.43 0.93
CA ASN A 65 -13.48 -14.84 1.27
C ASN A 65 -14.50 -15.02 2.39
N ALA A 66 -14.35 -14.27 3.49
CA ALA A 66 -15.28 -14.32 4.60
C ALA A 66 -16.69 -13.85 4.21
N ASP A 67 -16.81 -12.77 3.42
CA ASP A 67 -18.10 -12.25 2.96
C ASP A 67 -18.83 -13.25 2.03
N MET A 68 -18.07 -13.98 1.20
CA MET A 68 -18.60 -15.03 0.31
C MET A 68 -18.75 -16.39 1.01
N ASN A 69 -18.30 -16.51 2.26
CA ASN A 69 -18.20 -17.77 2.99
C ASN A 69 -17.43 -18.86 2.21
N VAL A 70 -16.31 -18.46 1.60
CA VAL A 70 -15.41 -19.29 0.78
C VAL A 70 -14.04 -19.32 1.46
N GLY A 71 -13.56 -20.51 1.82
CA GLY A 71 -12.19 -20.75 2.25
C GLY A 71 -11.22 -20.90 1.08
N VAL A 72 -9.93 -20.70 1.32
CA VAL A 72 -8.90 -20.85 0.27
C VAL A 72 -8.87 -22.27 -0.35
N PHE A 73 -9.18 -23.31 0.43
CA PHE A 73 -9.30 -24.68 -0.06
C PHE A 73 -10.52 -24.90 -0.97
N ASP A 74 -11.56 -24.08 -0.85
CA ASP A 74 -12.72 -24.20 -1.75
C ASP A 74 -12.32 -23.86 -3.19
N MET A 75 -11.29 -23.04 -3.40
CA MET A 75 -10.75 -22.80 -4.75
C MET A 75 -10.20 -24.07 -5.42
N VAL A 76 -9.80 -25.05 -4.62
CA VAL A 76 -9.28 -26.34 -5.09
C VAL A 76 -10.43 -27.30 -5.41
N ASN A 77 -11.48 -27.31 -4.56
CA ASN A 77 -12.51 -28.35 -4.60
C ASN A 77 -13.84 -27.91 -5.20
N SER A 78 -14.07 -26.61 -5.38
CA SER A 78 -15.36 -26.09 -5.84
C SER A 78 -15.60 -26.39 -7.32
N ASP A 79 -16.86 -26.25 -7.71
CA ASP A 79 -17.23 -26.12 -9.11
C ASP A 79 -16.40 -24.99 -9.77
N ILE A 80 -15.66 -25.35 -10.83
CA ILE A 80 -14.75 -24.43 -11.53
C ILE A 80 -15.53 -23.33 -12.25
N GLU A 81 -16.73 -23.62 -12.76
CA GLU A 81 -17.55 -22.66 -13.49
C GLU A 81 -18.03 -21.52 -12.57
N LYS A 82 -18.40 -21.86 -11.33
CA LYS A 82 -18.74 -20.88 -10.29
C LYS A 82 -17.55 -20.01 -9.90
N LEU A 83 -16.33 -20.51 -10.06
CA LEU A 83 -15.11 -19.79 -9.72
C LEU A 83 -14.69 -18.82 -10.82
N VAL A 84 -14.70 -19.26 -12.08
CA VAL A 84 -14.08 -18.54 -13.21
C VAL A 84 -15.04 -17.84 -14.16
N SER A 85 -16.36 -18.09 -14.09
CA SER A 85 -17.32 -17.45 -15.01
C SER A 85 -17.35 -15.92 -14.86
N ASN A 86 -17.88 -15.23 -15.88
CA ASN A 86 -18.01 -13.76 -15.92
C ASN A 86 -18.91 -13.16 -14.82
N LYS A 87 -19.60 -14.01 -14.04
CA LYS A 87 -20.36 -13.62 -12.84
C LYS A 87 -19.96 -14.46 -11.62
N GLY A 88 -18.87 -15.19 -11.74
CA GLY A 88 -18.35 -16.08 -10.71
C GLY A 88 -17.54 -15.34 -9.65
N TYR A 89 -16.96 -16.13 -8.76
CA TYR A 89 -16.19 -15.64 -7.62
C TYR A 89 -15.06 -14.68 -8.02
N LEU A 90 -14.25 -15.00 -9.03
CA LEU A 90 -13.10 -14.16 -9.41
C LEU A 90 -13.51 -12.81 -10.01
N PHE A 91 -14.62 -12.77 -10.75
CA PHE A 91 -15.18 -11.51 -11.25
C PHE A 91 -15.72 -10.65 -10.10
N GLY A 92 -16.38 -11.26 -9.13
CA GLY A 92 -16.82 -10.59 -7.90
C GLY A 92 -15.65 -10.04 -7.08
N LEU A 93 -14.56 -10.81 -6.95
CA LEU A 93 -13.33 -10.39 -6.29
C LEU A 93 -12.72 -9.17 -6.98
N MET A 94 -12.60 -9.19 -8.31
CA MET A 94 -12.12 -8.05 -9.10
C MET A 94 -12.93 -6.79 -8.80
N ASN A 95 -14.26 -6.88 -8.79
CA ASN A 95 -15.14 -5.77 -8.49
C ASN A 95 -14.92 -5.25 -7.06
N ALA A 96 -14.85 -6.14 -6.07
CA ALA A 96 -14.59 -5.78 -4.67
C ALA A 96 -13.25 -5.04 -4.50
N LEU A 97 -12.19 -5.49 -5.18
CA LEU A 97 -10.86 -4.87 -5.13
C LEU A 97 -10.78 -3.52 -5.85
N SER A 98 -11.71 -3.28 -6.79
CA SER A 98 -11.77 -2.06 -7.59
C SER A 98 -12.27 -0.84 -6.81
N TYR A 99 -13.01 -1.05 -5.72
CA TYR A 99 -13.54 0.03 -4.90
C TYR A 99 -12.51 0.53 -3.87
N ARG A 100 -12.59 1.83 -3.58
CA ARG A 100 -11.83 2.48 -2.50
C ARG A 100 -12.67 2.46 -1.22
N ASN A 101 -12.17 1.76 -0.21
CA ASN A 101 -12.79 1.72 1.12
C ASN A 101 -12.16 2.83 1.98
N ASP A 102 -12.57 4.08 1.78
CA ASP A 102 -12.18 5.16 2.69
C ASP A 102 -13.03 5.05 3.96
N LEU A 103 -12.37 4.91 5.12
CA LEU A 103 -13.03 5.03 6.42
C LEU A 103 -13.57 6.46 6.56
N GLU A 104 -14.82 6.58 7.03
CA GLU A 104 -15.74 7.73 7.02
C GLU A 104 -15.27 9.04 7.72
N ASN A 105 -13.99 9.35 7.77
CA ASN A 105 -13.48 10.56 8.44
C ASN A 105 -13.41 11.80 7.54
N VAL A 106 -13.81 11.69 6.26
CA VAL A 106 -13.89 12.83 5.34
C VAL A 106 -15.28 12.79 4.70
N THR A 107 -16.06 13.86 4.89
CA THR A 107 -17.41 14.02 4.34
C THR A 107 -17.44 13.61 2.87
N SER A 108 -18.12 12.49 2.59
CA SER A 108 -18.21 11.88 1.28
C SER A 108 -18.92 12.81 0.29
N ILE A 109 -18.20 13.33 -0.71
CA ILE A 109 -18.81 13.84 -1.93
C ILE A 109 -19.25 12.64 -2.78
N LEU A 110 -20.40 12.05 -2.42
CA LEU A 110 -21.37 11.22 -3.15
C LEU A 110 -20.94 10.25 -4.29
N LYS A 111 -19.66 9.93 -4.52
CA LYS A 111 -19.24 8.96 -5.55
C LYS A 111 -18.34 7.89 -4.95
N LYS A 112 -18.75 6.62 -5.10
CA LYS A 112 -17.87 5.46 -4.91
C LYS A 112 -16.62 5.67 -5.76
N GLN A 113 -15.48 5.90 -5.11
CA GLN A 113 -14.22 6.10 -5.82
C GLN A 113 -13.64 4.74 -6.19
N HIS A 114 -13.19 4.60 -7.43
CA HIS A 114 -12.44 3.44 -7.87
C HIS A 114 -10.94 3.65 -7.67
N VAL A 115 -10.23 2.58 -7.37
CA VAL A 115 -8.76 2.61 -7.37
C VAL A 115 -8.22 2.71 -8.80
N SER A 116 -6.99 3.20 -8.95
CA SER A 116 -6.36 3.25 -10.28
C SER A 116 -6.16 1.84 -10.86
N LYS A 117 -6.17 1.72 -12.20
CA LYS A 117 -5.90 0.45 -12.91
C LYS A 117 -4.63 -0.24 -12.40
N ARG A 118 -3.56 0.54 -12.18
CA ARG A 118 -2.28 0.04 -11.64
C ARG A 118 -2.41 -0.53 -10.23
N THR A 119 -3.21 0.11 -9.37
CA THR A 119 -3.46 -0.39 -8.01
C THR A 119 -4.28 -1.67 -8.04
N LEU A 120 -5.32 -1.72 -8.87
CA LEU A 120 -6.13 -2.93 -9.05
C LEU A 120 -5.29 -4.10 -9.59
N TYR A 121 -4.47 -3.84 -10.60
CA TYR A 121 -3.51 -4.82 -11.14
C TYR A 121 -2.59 -5.36 -10.04
N PHE A 122 -1.96 -4.48 -9.25
CA PHE A 122 -1.09 -4.89 -8.16
C PHE A 122 -1.80 -5.79 -7.14
N LYS A 123 -3.03 -5.43 -6.74
CA LYS A 123 -3.83 -6.24 -5.81
C LYS A 123 -4.11 -7.63 -6.40
N ILE A 124 -4.61 -7.71 -7.64
CA ILE A 124 -4.96 -8.97 -8.30
C ILE A 124 -3.72 -9.84 -8.51
N MET A 125 -2.63 -9.27 -9.01
CA MET A 125 -1.34 -9.98 -9.20
C MET A 125 -0.80 -10.52 -7.87
N THR A 126 -0.92 -9.74 -6.79
CA THR A 126 -0.48 -10.19 -5.46
C THR A 126 -1.29 -11.40 -4.99
N ILE A 127 -2.60 -11.37 -5.19
CA ILE A 127 -3.51 -12.46 -4.79
C ILE A 127 -3.27 -13.69 -5.66
N GLU A 128 -3.11 -13.54 -6.97
CA GLU A 128 -2.77 -14.64 -7.86
C GLU A 128 -1.45 -15.31 -7.45
N ASN A 129 -0.40 -14.54 -7.18
CA ASN A 129 0.89 -15.09 -6.75
C ASN A 129 0.76 -15.87 -5.43
N TYR A 130 -0.08 -15.38 -4.51
CA TYR A 130 -0.39 -16.09 -3.27
C TYR A 130 -1.16 -17.40 -3.54
N VAL A 131 -2.16 -17.37 -4.41
CA VAL A 131 -2.96 -18.56 -4.77
C VAL A 131 -2.09 -19.60 -5.47
N LYS A 132 -1.23 -19.19 -6.40
CA LYS A 132 -0.24 -20.08 -7.04
C LYS A 132 0.69 -20.70 -6.00
N TRP A 133 1.28 -19.88 -5.13
CA TRP A 133 2.11 -20.40 -4.04
C TRP A 133 1.36 -21.40 -3.15
N PHE A 134 0.08 -21.13 -2.83
CA PHE A 134 -0.74 -22.03 -2.04
C PHE A 134 -0.97 -23.37 -2.77
N PHE A 135 -1.26 -23.34 -4.06
CA PHE A 135 -1.38 -24.56 -4.88
C PHE A 135 -0.08 -25.34 -4.92
N ASP A 136 1.04 -24.66 -5.18
CA ASP A 136 2.34 -25.31 -5.37
C ASP A 136 2.92 -25.88 -4.06
N ASN A 137 2.59 -25.30 -2.91
CA ASN A 137 3.24 -25.63 -1.63
C ASN A 137 2.31 -26.26 -0.58
N ILE A 138 1.00 -26.02 -0.66
CA ILE A 138 0.03 -26.47 0.34
C ILE A 138 -0.95 -27.49 -0.25
N ALA A 139 -1.49 -27.22 -1.45
CA ALA A 139 -2.54 -28.02 -2.07
C ALA A 139 -2.04 -28.88 -3.24
N ILE A 140 -0.73 -29.16 -3.34
CA ILE A 140 -0.09 -29.81 -4.49
C ILE A 140 -0.74 -31.15 -4.87
N ASN A 141 -1.18 -31.92 -3.87
CA ASN A 141 -1.81 -33.24 -4.09
C ASN A 141 -3.32 -33.14 -4.34
N ASN A 142 -3.91 -31.95 -4.22
CA ASN A 142 -5.35 -31.73 -4.25
C ASN A 142 -5.80 -30.98 -5.51
N ILE A 143 -4.87 -30.40 -6.28
CA ILE A 143 -5.17 -29.66 -7.51
C ILE A 143 -4.53 -30.34 -8.72
N ASP A 144 -5.31 -30.59 -9.76
CA ASP A 144 -4.80 -31.08 -11.04
C ASP A 144 -4.27 -29.94 -11.92
N SER A 145 -3.41 -30.28 -12.88
CA SER A 145 -2.77 -29.31 -13.79
C SER A 145 -3.78 -28.51 -14.62
N SER A 146 -4.87 -29.14 -15.06
CA SER A 146 -5.89 -28.47 -15.89
C SER A 146 -6.62 -27.40 -15.09
N ARG A 147 -6.98 -27.71 -13.85
CA ARG A 147 -7.60 -26.77 -12.92
C ARG A 147 -6.65 -25.61 -12.58
N TYR A 148 -5.39 -25.91 -12.25
CA TYR A 148 -4.37 -24.89 -11.98
C TYR A 148 -4.26 -23.88 -13.13
N GLU A 149 -4.12 -24.37 -14.36
CA GLU A 149 -4.03 -23.51 -15.54
C GLU A 149 -5.30 -22.69 -15.78
N THR A 150 -6.47 -23.29 -15.56
CA THR A 150 -7.77 -22.61 -15.72
C THR A 150 -7.90 -21.44 -14.76
N ILE A 151 -7.53 -21.63 -13.48
CA ILE A 151 -7.54 -20.56 -12.48
C ILE A 151 -6.50 -19.48 -12.83
N SER A 152 -5.28 -19.87 -13.26
CA SER A 152 -4.25 -18.92 -13.69
C SER A 152 -4.74 -18.05 -14.85
N ARG A 153 -5.34 -18.66 -15.88
CA ARG A 153 -5.92 -17.91 -17.02
C ARG A 153 -7.03 -16.98 -16.56
N ALA A 154 -7.89 -17.42 -15.65
CA ALA A 154 -8.96 -16.59 -15.10
C ALA A 154 -8.43 -15.34 -14.38
N PHE A 155 -7.32 -15.45 -13.63
CA PHE A 155 -6.63 -14.28 -13.08
C PHE A 155 -6.14 -13.32 -14.16
N ASP A 156 -5.58 -13.83 -15.26
CA ASP A 156 -5.14 -13.00 -16.38
C ASP A 156 -6.30 -12.24 -17.04
N PHE A 157 -7.49 -12.84 -17.12
CA PHE A 157 -8.69 -12.18 -17.67
C PHE A 157 -9.22 -11.04 -16.79
N ILE A 158 -9.13 -11.15 -15.46
CA ILE A 158 -9.62 -10.11 -14.55
C ILE A 158 -8.60 -9.00 -14.26
N LYS A 159 -7.32 -9.20 -14.62
CA LYS A 159 -6.30 -8.14 -14.50
C LYS A 159 -6.64 -7.00 -15.47
N PRO A 160 -6.67 -5.74 -15.00
CA PRO A 160 -6.83 -4.63 -15.93
C PRO A 160 -5.61 -4.55 -16.84
N ARG A 161 -5.85 -4.33 -18.14
CA ARG A 161 -4.77 -4.06 -19.09
C ARG A 161 -4.08 -2.75 -18.70
N ILE A 162 -2.80 -2.86 -18.37
CA ILE A 162 -1.92 -1.71 -18.18
C ILE A 162 -1.27 -1.45 -19.53
N GLU A 163 -1.67 -0.37 -20.20
CA GLU A 163 -0.87 0.18 -21.27
C GLU A 163 0.45 0.64 -20.64
N ASN A 164 1.55 0.00 -21.02
CA ASN A 164 2.90 0.49 -20.74
C ASN A 164 3.12 1.71 -21.64
N GLY A 165 2.41 2.80 -21.34
CA GLY A 165 2.44 4.01 -22.12
C GLY A 165 3.86 4.59 -22.15
N LYS A 166 4.53 4.42 -23.28
CA LYS A 166 5.47 5.41 -23.83
C LYS A 166 4.71 6.63 -24.40
N ASN A 167 3.48 6.89 -23.93
CA ASN A 167 2.71 8.07 -24.32
C ASN A 167 3.13 9.22 -23.42
N TYR A 168 4.32 9.76 -23.70
CA TYR A 168 4.83 11.01 -23.13
C TYR A 168 4.01 12.26 -23.57
N ASN A 169 2.93 12.07 -24.33
CA ASN A 169 2.11 13.13 -24.91
C ASN A 169 0.64 13.03 -24.47
N ILE A 170 0.36 12.66 -23.23
CA ILE A 170 -0.81 13.27 -22.59
C ILE A 170 -0.29 14.62 -22.12
N GLU A 171 -0.92 15.71 -22.56
CA GLU A 171 -0.81 17.03 -21.94
C GLU A 171 -1.17 16.88 -20.46
N SER A 172 -0.25 16.35 -19.66
CA SER A 172 -0.37 16.42 -18.22
C SER A 172 -0.12 17.87 -17.92
N GLU A 173 -1.17 18.62 -17.63
CA GLU A 173 -1.03 19.90 -16.96
C GLU A 173 0.09 19.77 -15.93
N SER A 174 1.10 20.63 -16.05
CA SER A 174 2.20 20.64 -15.11
C SER A 174 1.60 20.75 -13.71
N LYS A 175 1.77 19.70 -12.90
CA LYS A 175 1.34 19.69 -11.51
C LYS A 175 2.23 20.57 -10.62
N SER A 176 3.21 21.23 -11.22
CA SER A 176 4.12 22.14 -10.53
C SER A 176 3.40 23.45 -10.26
N LEU A 177 3.70 24.06 -9.13
CA LEU A 177 3.19 25.39 -8.80
C LEU A 177 3.84 26.42 -9.73
N THR A 178 3.06 27.42 -10.15
CA THR A 178 3.59 28.62 -10.79
C THR A 178 4.32 29.49 -9.75
N ASN A 179 5.19 30.41 -10.20
CA ASN A 179 5.88 31.34 -9.30
C ASN A 179 4.90 32.16 -8.45
N GLU A 180 3.78 32.61 -9.02
CA GLU A 180 2.73 33.33 -8.30
C GLU A 180 2.07 32.46 -7.21
N GLN A 181 1.84 31.18 -7.51
CA GLN A 181 1.32 30.23 -6.53
C GLN A 181 2.32 29.94 -5.41
N VAL A 182 3.62 29.87 -5.73
CA VAL A 182 4.68 29.72 -4.72
C VAL A 182 4.72 30.93 -3.79
N ILE A 183 4.72 32.15 -4.34
CA ILE A 183 4.70 33.40 -3.55
C ILE A 183 3.46 33.43 -2.64
N THR A 184 2.29 33.13 -3.21
CA THR A 184 1.03 33.08 -2.45
C THR A 184 1.10 32.06 -1.32
N LEU A 185 1.63 30.86 -1.59
CA LEU A 185 1.79 29.82 -0.60
C LEU A 185 2.74 30.26 0.53
N THR A 186 3.90 30.83 0.20
CA THR A 186 4.89 31.27 1.19
C THR A 186 4.35 32.39 2.08
N ASP A 187 3.62 33.35 1.51
CA ASP A 187 2.99 34.44 2.26
C ASP A 187 1.86 33.92 3.18
N MET A 188 1.07 32.98 2.68
CA MET A 188 -0.01 32.36 3.44
C MET A 188 0.53 31.55 4.62
N VAL A 189 1.60 30.77 4.43
CA VAL A 189 2.15 29.88 5.46
C VAL A 189 3.19 30.52 6.37
N SER A 190 3.55 31.78 6.12
CA SER A 190 4.41 32.57 7.01
C SER A 190 3.90 32.55 8.45
N VAL A 191 4.82 32.47 9.41
CA VAL A 191 4.52 32.25 10.84
C VAL A 191 3.56 33.30 11.41
N LYS A 192 3.73 34.56 11.01
CA LYS A 192 2.93 35.71 11.48
C LYS A 192 1.73 36.02 10.59
N SER A 193 1.49 35.22 9.54
CA SER A 193 0.41 35.48 8.60
C SER A 193 -0.95 35.32 9.28
N LYS A 194 -1.84 36.30 9.08
CA LYS A 194 -3.21 36.29 9.62
C LYS A 194 -4.10 35.25 8.94
N ILE A 195 -3.78 34.89 7.70
CA ILE A 195 -4.51 33.91 6.88
C ILE A 195 -3.90 32.52 6.92
N ASN A 196 -2.93 32.28 7.81
CA ASN A 196 -2.27 30.99 7.91
C ASN A 196 -3.27 29.91 8.36
N PRO A 197 -3.45 28.83 7.59
CA PRO A 197 -4.47 27.81 7.85
C PRO A 197 -4.14 26.92 9.05
N PHE A 198 -2.90 26.98 9.56
CA PHE A 198 -2.46 26.14 10.66
C PHE A 198 -2.64 26.83 12.02
N SER A 199 -2.88 26.03 13.05
CA SER A 199 -2.88 26.48 14.45
C SER A 199 -1.52 27.06 14.86
N GLU A 200 -1.52 28.09 15.69
CA GLU A 200 -0.32 28.89 16.02
C GLU A 200 0.90 28.05 16.43
N HIS A 201 0.71 27.06 17.30
CA HIS A 201 1.78 26.21 17.84
C HIS A 201 2.48 25.31 16.82
N VAL A 202 1.92 25.09 15.62
CA VAL A 202 2.57 24.31 14.54
C VAL A 202 3.04 25.15 13.36
N ARG A 203 2.76 26.46 13.35
CA ARG A 203 3.07 27.33 12.20
C ARG A 203 4.55 27.35 11.87
N PHE A 204 5.41 27.53 12.87
CA PHE A 204 6.87 27.54 12.68
C PHE A 204 7.37 26.26 12.02
N ARG A 205 6.98 25.10 12.55
CA ARG A 205 7.35 23.79 11.98
C ARG A 205 6.86 23.64 10.54
N ASN A 206 5.60 23.97 10.27
CA ASN A 206 5.00 23.78 8.95
C ASN A 206 5.58 24.75 7.90
N ASN A 207 5.88 25.99 8.29
CA ASN A 207 6.58 26.95 7.44
C ASN A 207 7.97 26.43 7.05
N LEU A 208 8.78 25.96 8.02
CA LEU A 208 10.09 25.36 7.75
C LEU A 208 10.02 24.14 6.83
N ILE A 209 9.01 23.28 7.02
CA ILE A 209 8.77 22.12 6.14
C ILE A 209 8.56 22.57 4.69
N ILE A 210 7.73 23.59 4.47
CA ILE A 210 7.42 24.10 3.13
C ILE A 210 8.66 24.73 2.49
N GLU A 211 9.42 25.52 3.25
CA GLU A 211 10.68 26.12 2.77
C GLU A 211 11.68 25.05 2.35
N ILE A 212 11.92 24.02 3.17
CA ILE A 212 12.82 22.92 2.81
C ILE A 212 12.34 22.21 1.53
N LEU A 213 11.04 21.95 1.39
CA LEU A 213 10.49 21.30 0.20
C LEU A 213 10.64 22.16 -1.07
N LEU A 214 10.45 23.47 -0.97
CA LEU A 214 10.59 24.41 -2.08
C LEU A 214 12.06 24.57 -2.51
N GLU A 215 12.98 24.65 -1.56
CA GLU A 215 14.42 24.85 -1.84
C GLU A 215 15.12 23.59 -2.33
N THR A 216 14.72 22.41 -1.83
CA THR A 216 15.46 21.16 -2.09
C THR A 216 14.74 20.18 -3.01
N GLY A 217 13.41 20.28 -3.14
CA GLY A 217 12.62 19.33 -3.92
C GLY A 217 12.62 17.88 -3.39
N ILE A 218 13.06 17.66 -2.15
CA ILE A 218 13.13 16.31 -1.56
C ILE A 218 11.75 15.69 -1.39
N ARG A 219 11.71 14.36 -1.38
CA ARG A 219 10.47 13.60 -1.17
C ARG A 219 10.03 13.70 0.30
N GLY A 220 8.73 13.58 0.56
CA GLY A 220 8.20 13.61 1.92
C GLY A 220 8.82 12.55 2.86
N GLY A 221 9.22 11.38 2.34
CA GLY A 221 9.93 10.37 3.13
C GLY A 221 11.35 10.78 3.54
N GLU A 222 12.04 11.57 2.70
CA GLU A 222 13.36 12.13 3.00
C GLU A 222 13.24 13.24 4.04
N LEU A 223 12.31 14.17 3.83
CA LEU A 223 11.99 15.25 4.78
C LEU A 223 11.70 14.72 6.18
N LEU A 224 10.85 13.69 6.30
CA LEU A 224 10.45 13.11 7.59
C LEU A 224 11.57 12.31 8.28
N ASN A 225 12.71 12.12 7.62
CA ASN A 225 13.89 11.40 8.13
C ASN A 225 15.06 12.33 8.49
N ILE A 226 14.91 13.65 8.30
CA ILE A 226 15.91 14.66 8.66
C ILE A 226 16.11 14.67 10.18
N LYS A 227 17.37 14.76 10.61
CA LYS A 227 17.80 14.94 12.00
C LYS A 227 18.63 16.22 12.15
N LEU A 228 18.81 16.68 13.40
CA LEU A 228 19.64 17.87 13.67
C LEU A 228 21.09 17.70 13.18
N VAL A 229 21.64 16.49 13.27
CA VAL A 229 22.99 16.15 12.81
C VAL A 229 23.16 16.20 11.28
N ASP A 230 22.07 16.33 10.52
CA ASP A 230 22.12 16.43 9.06
C ASP A 230 22.36 17.87 8.57
N PHE A 231 22.29 18.85 9.47
CA PHE A 231 22.57 20.24 9.15
C PHE A 231 24.04 20.56 9.38
N ASP A 232 24.71 21.01 8.32
CA ASP A 232 26.03 21.63 8.42
C ASP A 232 25.86 23.14 8.55
N TYR A 233 26.06 23.65 9.77
CA TYR A 233 25.91 25.07 10.06
C TYR A 233 27.06 25.93 9.51
N VAL A 234 28.22 25.33 9.23
CA VAL A 234 29.39 26.03 8.69
C VAL A 234 29.20 26.24 7.19
N HIS A 235 28.83 25.18 6.48
CA HIS A 235 28.62 25.20 5.03
C HIS A 235 27.17 25.54 4.62
N LYS A 236 26.28 25.74 5.61
CA LYS A 236 24.84 26.03 5.43
C LYS A 236 24.17 25.02 4.50
N SER A 237 24.46 23.74 4.71
CA SER A 237 23.95 22.65 3.87
C SER A 237 23.12 21.66 4.69
N LEU A 238 22.25 20.94 3.99
CA LEU A 238 21.41 19.88 4.54
C LEU A 238 21.74 18.56 3.83
N CYS A 239 22.22 17.57 4.58
CA CYS A 239 22.54 16.25 4.06
C CYS A 239 21.34 15.29 4.17
N ILE A 240 20.87 14.75 3.05
CA ILE A 240 19.81 13.75 3.05
C ILE A 240 20.40 12.36 3.28
N VAL A 241 20.35 11.89 4.53
CA VAL A 241 20.93 10.62 4.94
C VAL A 241 19.87 9.51 5.02
N ARG A 242 20.22 8.34 4.46
CA ARG A 242 19.36 7.14 4.52
C ARG A 242 19.61 6.38 5.82
N ARG A 243 18.54 6.02 6.52
CA ARG A 243 18.60 5.33 7.83
C ARG A 243 17.63 4.15 7.89
N PRO A 244 17.83 3.08 7.09
CA PRO A 244 16.95 1.93 7.13
C PRO A 244 16.98 1.29 8.54
N ASP A 245 15.82 0.86 9.01
CA ASP A 245 15.64 0.11 10.26
C ASP A 245 16.28 0.76 11.51
N ASP A 246 16.27 2.09 11.56
CA ASP A 246 16.81 2.85 12.69
C ASP A 246 16.15 2.40 14.01
N GLN A 247 16.97 1.90 14.92
CA GLN A 247 16.56 1.41 16.24
C GLN A 247 15.93 2.53 17.07
N ASN A 248 16.45 3.75 16.93
CA ASN A 248 15.98 4.93 17.66
C ASN A 248 14.73 5.55 17.03
N GLU A 249 14.26 5.04 15.88
CA GLU A 249 13.03 5.53 15.24
C GLU A 249 11.79 4.86 15.87
N PRO A 250 10.98 5.57 16.68
CA PRO A 250 9.85 4.98 17.38
C PRO A 250 8.69 4.59 16.46
N ARG A 251 8.57 5.20 15.28
CA ARG A 251 7.44 4.97 14.37
C ARG A 251 7.45 3.55 13.81
N LEU A 252 6.32 2.85 13.93
CA LEU A 252 6.09 1.55 13.27
C LEU A 252 6.04 1.67 11.75
N ARG A 253 5.60 2.83 11.23
CA ARG A 253 5.75 3.21 9.83
C ARG A 253 6.87 4.23 9.72
N GLN A 254 8.09 3.73 9.57
CA GLN A 254 9.23 4.61 9.35
C GLN A 254 9.13 5.28 7.97
N PRO A 255 9.40 6.59 7.87
CA PRO A 255 9.60 7.22 6.57
C PRO A 255 10.89 6.66 5.94
N LEU A 256 10.74 6.07 4.76
CA LEU A 256 11.87 5.48 4.03
C LEU A 256 12.13 6.28 2.75
N VAL A 257 13.42 6.44 2.46
CA VAL A 257 13.89 7.04 1.21
C VAL A 257 13.82 5.99 0.11
N LYS A 258 13.05 6.23 -0.95
CA LYS A 258 12.98 5.30 -2.11
C LYS A 258 14.33 5.32 -2.85
N THR A 259 14.87 4.12 -3.13
CA THR A 259 16.02 3.90 -4.05
C THR A 259 15.56 4.11 -5.47
#